data_AF-A0A932Q5B6-F1
#
_entry.id   AF-A0A932Q5B6-F1
#
_cell.length_a   1.000
_cell.length_b   1.000
_cell.length_c   1.000
_cell.angle_alpha   90.00
_cell.angle_beta   90.00
_cell.angle_gamma   90.00
#
_symmetry.space_group_name_H-M   'P 1'
#
loop_
_entity.id
_entity.type
_entity.pdbx_description
1 polymer ?
#
loop_
_entity_poly.entity_id
_entity_poly.type
_entity_poly.pdbx_seq_one_letter_code
_entity_poly.pdbx_strand_id
1 'polypeptide(L)'
;MSRVQELYLSKQIKDPNLNEQMRMLIFRIAPHTVRLPESAHRIMEVDANGKIPGKEAAIRKLEVKVQEIEQLFKKHGKGTEWIIADIPHKDITFTADIQTINRKRDSDNIYGERDPIKVIDKNGKPSLLIERENSLVGRLSKVVNFIPNIYANSAALTLLREKKLLPREPQAAQPGDC
;
A
#
# COMPACT_ATOMS: atom_id res chain seq x y z
N MET A 1 3.19 19.61 24.81
CA MET A 1 1.98 19.61 23.96
C MET A 1 2.44 19.40 22.52
N SER A 2 1.78 18.53 21.74
CA SER A 2 2.08 18.42 20.31
C SER A 2 1.43 19.56 19.54
N ARG A 3 1.99 19.94 18.37
CA ARG A 3 1.43 21.01 17.52
C ARG A 3 -0.03 20.77 17.13
N VAL A 4 -0.40 19.51 16.92
CA VAL A 4 -1.78 19.10 16.60
C VAL A 4 -2.73 19.40 17.76
N GLN A 5 -2.31 19.15 19.00
CA GLN A 5 -3.12 19.45 20.19
C GLN A 5 -3.35 20.96 20.35
N GLU A 6 -2.32 21.76 20.14
CA GLU A 6 -2.41 23.22 20.21
C GLU A 6 -3.38 23.78 19.16
N LEU A 7 -3.26 23.32 17.91
CA LEU A 7 -4.13 23.75 16.81
C LEU A 7 -5.60 23.32 17.02
N TYR A 8 -5.82 22.11 17.54
CA TYR A 8 -7.14 21.62 17.88
C TYR A 8 -7.78 22.41 19.03
N LEU A 9 -7.03 22.70 20.10
CA LEU A 9 -7.50 23.44 21.26
C LEU A 9 -7.75 24.92 20.94
N SER A 10 -6.90 25.53 20.12
CA SER A 10 -7.02 26.95 19.74
C SER A 10 -8.18 27.22 18.77
N LYS A 11 -8.81 26.18 18.18
CA LYS A 11 -9.92 26.28 17.22
C LYS A 11 -9.65 27.22 16.03
N GLN A 12 -8.37 27.44 15.70
CA GLN A 12 -7.97 28.30 14.58
C GLN A 12 -8.33 27.68 13.23
N ILE A 13 -8.33 26.36 13.14
CA ILE A 13 -8.71 25.62 11.95
C ILE A 13 -10.24 25.51 11.89
N LYS A 14 -10.84 26.05 10.82
CA LYS A 14 -12.30 26.05 10.60
C LYS A 14 -12.79 24.90 9.73
N ASP A 15 -11.88 24.23 9.01
CA ASP A 15 -12.24 23.10 8.15
C ASP A 15 -12.75 21.93 9.01
N PRO A 16 -14.01 21.47 8.81
CA PRO A 16 -14.58 20.38 9.58
C PRO A 16 -13.84 19.06 9.39
N ASN A 17 -13.32 18.79 8.18
CA ASN A 17 -12.61 17.55 7.88
C ASN A 17 -11.26 17.51 8.59
N LEU A 18 -10.52 18.62 8.54
CA LEU A 18 -9.24 18.72 9.22
C LEU A 18 -9.40 18.68 10.75
N ASN A 19 -10.47 19.28 11.28
CA ASN A 19 -10.80 19.17 12.71
C ASN A 19 -11.12 17.74 13.13
N GLU A 20 -11.87 16.99 12.30
CA GLU A 20 -12.14 15.57 12.55
C GLU A 20 -10.84 14.76 12.53
N GLN A 21 -9.99 14.95 11.51
CA GLN A 21 -8.71 14.23 11.40
C GLN A 21 -7.76 14.54 12.58
N MET A 22 -7.67 15.80 13.01
CA MET A 22 -6.90 16.18 14.21
C MET A 22 -7.47 15.50 15.46
N ARG A 23 -8.80 15.49 15.63
CA ARG A 23 -9.46 14.77 16.73
C ARG A 23 -9.10 13.29 16.69
N MET A 24 -9.16 12.66 15.51
CA MET A 24 -8.83 11.25 15.34
C MET A 24 -7.38 10.96 15.74
N LEU A 25 -6.42 11.82 15.36
CA LEU A 25 -5.02 11.69 15.76
C LEU A 25 -4.84 11.84 17.29
N ILE A 26 -5.49 12.82 17.90
CA ILE A 26 -5.39 13.10 19.35
C ILE A 26 -5.95 11.93 20.17
N PHE A 27 -7.11 11.42 19.78
CA PHE A 27 -7.82 10.36 20.51
C PHE A 27 -7.54 8.95 19.98
N ARG A 28 -6.60 8.80 19.03
CA ARG A 28 -6.24 7.53 18.40
C ARG A 28 -7.43 6.77 17.82
N ILE A 29 -8.39 7.51 17.25
CA ILE A 29 -9.54 6.92 16.56
C ILE A 29 -9.08 6.50 15.17
N ALA A 30 -9.15 5.20 14.86
CA ALA A 30 -8.78 4.69 13.55
C ALA A 30 -9.82 5.10 12.50
N PRO A 31 -9.39 5.48 11.29
CA PRO A 31 -10.29 5.65 10.16
C PRO A 31 -10.84 4.30 9.71
N HIS A 32 -11.98 4.33 9.03
CA HIS A 32 -12.52 3.10 8.44
C HIS A 32 -11.82 2.78 7.13
N THR A 33 -11.54 1.50 6.90
CA THR A 33 -10.99 1.02 5.63
C THR A 33 -12.10 0.71 4.65
N VAL A 34 -12.05 1.33 3.47
CA VAL A 34 -12.95 1.06 2.36
C VAL A 34 -12.43 -0.12 1.56
N ARG A 35 -13.19 -1.21 1.51
CA ARG A 35 -12.83 -2.44 0.79
C ARG A 35 -13.50 -2.45 -0.58
N LEU A 36 -12.74 -2.09 -1.61
CA LEU A 36 -13.13 -2.20 -3.01
C LEU A 36 -12.44 -3.42 -3.66
N PRO A 37 -13.06 -4.11 -4.62
CA PRO A 37 -12.40 -5.16 -5.40
C PRO A 37 -11.08 -4.71 -6.04
N GLU A 38 -11.03 -3.45 -6.50
CA GLU A 38 -9.85 -2.84 -7.12
C GLU A 38 -8.74 -2.54 -6.11
N SER A 39 -9.09 -2.43 -4.83
CA SER A 39 -8.15 -2.24 -3.71
C SER A 39 -7.71 -3.57 -3.06
N ALA A 40 -8.02 -4.72 -3.69
CA ALA A 40 -7.61 -6.02 -3.16
C ALA A 40 -6.09 -6.16 -3.16
N HIS A 41 -5.56 -6.60 -2.02
CA HIS A 41 -4.14 -6.88 -1.85
C HIS A 41 -3.75 -8.10 -2.68
N ARG A 42 -2.63 -8.00 -3.40
CA ARG A 42 -2.12 -9.09 -4.23
C ARG A 42 -0.61 -9.05 -4.34
N ILE A 43 -0.04 -10.22 -4.58
CA ILE A 43 1.37 -10.36 -4.95
C ILE A 43 1.43 -10.27 -6.48
N MET A 44 2.33 -9.43 -6.99
CA MET A 44 2.55 -9.25 -8.42
C MET A 44 3.95 -9.73 -8.77
N GLU A 45 4.08 -10.43 -9.90
CA GLU A 45 5.37 -10.91 -10.38
C GLU A 45 6.10 -9.81 -11.16
N VAL A 46 7.43 -9.80 -11.02
CA VAL A 46 8.34 -8.92 -11.75
C VAL A 46 8.85 -9.65 -12.98
N ASP A 47 8.75 -9.04 -14.14
CA ASP A 47 9.25 -9.59 -15.39
C ASP A 47 10.79 -9.54 -15.47
N ALA A 48 11.36 -10.16 -16.51
CA ALA A 48 12.80 -10.18 -16.73
C ALA A 48 13.44 -8.78 -16.90
N ASN A 49 12.63 -7.75 -17.20
CA ASN A 49 13.06 -6.37 -17.40
C ASN A 49 12.92 -5.50 -16.13
N GLY A 50 12.46 -6.08 -15.01
CA GLY A 50 12.21 -5.36 -13.77
C GLY A 50 10.88 -4.59 -13.77
N LYS A 51 9.99 -4.85 -14.72
CA LYS A 51 8.65 -4.25 -14.79
C LYS A 51 7.62 -5.19 -14.16
N ILE A 52 6.58 -4.61 -13.57
CA ILE A 52 5.47 -5.36 -13.00
C ILE A 52 4.29 -5.26 -13.98
N PRO A 53 4.09 -6.26 -14.86
CA PRO A 53 3.02 -6.21 -15.85
C PRO A 53 1.66 -6.06 -15.15
N GLY A 54 0.84 -5.14 -15.67
CA GLY A 54 -0.50 -4.88 -15.14
C GLY A 54 -0.57 -4.02 -13.88
N LYS A 55 0.55 -3.65 -13.24
CA LYS A 55 0.54 -2.74 -12.08
C LYS A 55 0.00 -1.36 -12.45
N GLU A 56 0.48 -0.77 -13.53
CA GLU A 56 -0.01 0.54 -13.99
C GLU A 56 -1.49 0.52 -14.32
N ALA A 57 -1.97 -0.56 -14.94
CA ALA A 57 -3.38 -0.75 -15.23
C ALA A 57 -4.22 -0.89 -13.95
N ALA A 58 -3.69 -1.60 -12.94
CA ALA A 58 -4.32 -1.70 -11.62
C ALA A 58 -4.39 -0.35 -10.90
N ILE A 59 -3.30 0.44 -10.92
CA ILE A 59 -3.26 1.78 -10.33
C ILE A 59 -4.28 2.69 -11.02
N ARG A 60 -4.29 2.74 -12.36
CA ARG A 60 -5.25 3.55 -13.11
C ARG A 60 -6.69 3.18 -12.80
N LYS A 61 -7.02 1.89 -12.70
CA LYS A 61 -8.36 1.44 -12.32
C LYS A 61 -8.76 1.93 -10.92
N LEU A 62 -7.81 1.87 -9.98
CA LEU A 62 -8.03 2.35 -8.62
C LEU A 62 -8.20 3.87 -8.57
N GLU A 63 -7.39 4.62 -9.31
CA GLU A 63 -7.49 6.08 -9.43
C GLU A 63 -8.84 6.51 -9.99
N VAL A 64 -9.33 5.84 -11.04
CA VAL A 64 -10.67 6.10 -11.59
C VAL A 64 -11.76 5.87 -10.54
N LYS A 65 -11.65 4.81 -9.73
CA LYS A 65 -12.59 4.53 -8.64
C LYS A 65 -12.53 5.58 -7.52
N VAL A 66 -11.33 6.03 -7.15
CA VAL A 66 -11.15 7.11 -6.18
C VAL A 66 -11.80 8.39 -6.70
N GLN A 67 -11.58 8.74 -7.96
CA GLN A 67 -12.20 9.91 -8.60
C GLN A 67 -13.73 9.80 -8.67
N GLU A 68 -14.28 8.61 -8.94
CA GLU A 68 -15.72 8.35 -8.90
C GLU A 68 -16.30 8.66 -7.51
N ILE A 69 -15.61 8.24 -6.45
CA ILE A 69 -16.00 8.51 -5.06
C ILE A 69 -15.92 10.01 -4.74
N GLU A 70 -14.85 10.69 -5.14
CA GLU A 70 -14.71 12.13 -4.93
C GLU A 70 -15.81 12.93 -5.66
N GLN A 71 -16.16 12.53 -6.88
CA GLN A 71 -17.25 13.14 -7.64
C GLN A 71 -18.60 12.90 -6.96
N LEU A 72 -18.80 11.73 -6.36
CA LEU A 72 -20.00 11.41 -5.60
C LEU A 72 -20.14 12.32 -4.38
N PHE A 73 -19.05 12.55 -3.64
CA PHE A 73 -19.06 13.47 -2.50
C PHE A 73 -19.35 14.91 -2.93
N LYS A 74 -18.84 15.36 -4.08
CA LYS A 74 -19.18 16.68 -4.63
C LYS A 74 -20.65 16.82 -4.99
N LYS A 75 -21.31 15.75 -5.44
CA LYS A 75 -22.72 15.77 -5.89
C LYS A 75 -23.72 15.56 -4.76
N HIS A 76 -23.39 14.73 -3.78
CA HIS A 76 -24.33 14.24 -2.76
C HIS A 76 -23.84 14.40 -1.32
N GLY A 77 -22.58 14.81 -1.12
CA GLY A 77 -22.00 15.00 0.20
C GLY A 77 -22.48 16.28 0.86
N LYS A 78 -22.36 16.29 2.19
CA LYS A 78 -22.64 17.44 3.05
C LYS A 78 -21.38 18.27 3.33
N GLY A 79 -20.25 17.89 2.75
CA GLY A 79 -18.96 18.57 2.90
C GLY A 79 -18.16 18.10 4.12
N THR A 80 -18.65 17.09 4.82
CA THR A 80 -17.97 16.45 5.96
C THR A 80 -17.36 15.09 5.58
N GLU A 81 -17.68 14.58 4.40
CA GLU A 81 -17.18 13.30 3.90
C GLU A 81 -15.78 13.48 3.33
N TRP A 82 -14.86 12.62 3.75
CA TRP A 82 -13.50 12.59 3.21
C TRP A 82 -13.02 11.15 2.98
N ILE A 83 -12.11 11.01 2.03
CA ILE A 83 -11.35 9.79 1.77
C ILE A 83 -9.86 10.11 1.70
N ILE A 84 -9.03 9.14 2.05
CA ILE A 84 -7.57 9.17 1.88
C ILE A 84 -7.20 7.88 1.16
N ALA A 85 -6.71 8.00 -0.07
CA ALA A 85 -6.24 6.87 -0.85
C ALA A 85 -4.71 6.76 -0.73
N ASP A 86 -4.23 5.61 -0.25
CA ASP A 86 -2.85 5.20 -0.23
C ASP A 86 -2.62 4.22 -1.39
N ILE A 87 -2.11 4.75 -2.51
CA ILE A 87 -1.86 4.00 -3.73
C ILE A 87 -0.36 3.74 -3.85
N PRO A 88 0.09 2.46 -3.94
CA PRO A 88 1.51 2.12 -3.97
C PRO A 88 2.11 2.43 -5.36
N HIS A 89 2.49 3.69 -5.58
CA HIS A 89 3.21 4.10 -6.79
C HIS A 89 4.64 3.55 -6.80
N LYS A 90 5.31 3.57 -5.64
CA LYS A 90 6.65 3.01 -5.46
C LYS A 90 6.57 1.58 -4.95
N ASP A 91 7.41 0.73 -5.52
CA ASP A 91 7.51 -0.67 -5.12
C ASP A 91 8.33 -0.82 -3.84
N ILE A 92 7.84 -1.67 -2.94
CA ILE A 92 8.62 -2.12 -1.79
C ILE A 92 9.35 -3.39 -2.25
N THR A 93 10.62 -3.23 -2.60
CA THR A 93 11.49 -4.33 -3.00
C THR A 93 12.06 -4.99 -1.74
N PHE A 94 11.73 -6.27 -1.50
CA PHE A 94 12.20 -7.01 -0.33
C PHE A 94 13.68 -7.37 -0.40
N THR A 95 14.19 -7.62 -1.60
CA THR A 95 15.57 -8.04 -1.87
C THR A 95 16.00 -7.48 -3.21
N ALA A 96 17.24 -6.97 -3.32
CA ALA A 96 17.78 -6.55 -4.60
C ALA A 96 17.76 -7.72 -5.59
N ASP A 97 17.25 -7.49 -6.81
CA ASP A 97 17.33 -8.48 -7.87
C ASP A 97 18.74 -8.53 -8.46
N ILE A 98 19.07 -9.66 -9.10
CA ILE A 98 20.38 -9.86 -9.72
C ILE A 98 20.67 -8.79 -10.80
N GLN A 99 19.63 -8.22 -11.41
CA GLN A 99 19.76 -7.17 -12.42
C GLN A 99 20.10 -5.81 -11.82
N THR A 100 19.56 -5.45 -10.65
CA THR A 100 19.93 -4.22 -9.91
C THR A 100 21.35 -4.33 -9.39
N ILE A 101 21.76 -5.51 -8.90
CA ILE A 101 23.16 -5.79 -8.55
C ILE A 101 24.04 -5.59 -9.80
N ASN A 102 23.66 -6.18 -10.92
CA ASN A 102 24.35 -6.02 -12.20
C ASN A 102 24.26 -4.61 -12.81
N ARG A 103 23.43 -3.68 -12.31
CA ARG A 103 23.34 -2.30 -12.85
C ARG A 103 24.11 -1.29 -12.01
N LYS A 104 24.39 -1.58 -10.73
CA LYS A 104 25.19 -0.74 -9.82
C LYS A 104 26.72 -0.85 -10.02
N ARG A 105 27.13 -1.51 -11.11
CA ARG A 105 28.51 -1.73 -11.58
C ARG A 105 29.40 -0.49 -11.43
N ASP A 106 30.23 -0.47 -10.39
CA ASP A 106 31.40 0.40 -10.33
C ASP A 106 32.72 -0.42 -10.28
N SER A 107 32.64 -1.75 -10.17
CA SER A 107 33.82 -2.63 -10.17
C SER A 107 33.57 -3.99 -10.83
N ASP A 108 34.61 -4.57 -11.42
CA ASP A 108 34.57 -5.85 -12.15
C ASP A 108 34.27 -7.09 -11.26
N ASN A 109 34.23 -6.95 -9.94
CA ASN A 109 34.05 -8.06 -9.02
C ASN A 109 32.70 -8.03 -8.30
N ILE A 110 31.72 -8.73 -8.87
CA ILE A 110 30.36 -8.94 -8.35
C ILE A 110 30.39 -9.49 -6.91
N TYR A 111 31.43 -10.25 -6.56
CA TYR A 111 31.61 -10.82 -5.23
C TYR A 111 32.27 -9.84 -4.24
N GLY A 112 32.61 -8.61 -4.62
CA GLY A 112 33.18 -7.57 -3.76
C GLY A 112 32.13 -6.66 -3.11
N GLU A 113 30.93 -6.58 -3.68
CA GLU A 113 29.87 -5.67 -3.23
C GLU A 113 29.12 -6.16 -1.98
N ARG A 114 28.55 -5.20 -1.23
CA ARG A 114 27.78 -5.43 0.01
C ARG A 114 26.31 -5.78 -0.32
N ASP A 115 26.03 -7.07 -0.60
CA ASP A 115 24.80 -7.84 -0.28
C ASP A 115 24.69 -9.15 -1.11
N PRO A 116 23.86 -10.16 -0.74
CA PRO A 116 23.76 -10.88 0.53
C PRO A 116 24.28 -12.34 0.36
N ILE A 117 25.12 -12.78 1.30
CA ILE A 117 25.56 -14.18 1.51
C ILE A 117 26.17 -14.90 0.29
N LYS A 118 27.49 -15.08 0.35
CA LYS A 118 28.25 -15.89 -0.60
C LYS A 118 28.17 -17.36 -0.22
N VAL A 119 27.89 -18.21 -1.19
CA VAL A 119 27.86 -19.67 -1.02
C VAL A 119 28.93 -20.28 -1.93
N ILE A 120 29.82 -21.06 -1.34
CA ILE A 120 30.84 -21.82 -2.07
C ILE A 120 30.21 -23.15 -2.45
N ASP A 121 30.22 -23.49 -3.74
CA ASP A 121 29.76 -24.78 -4.22
C ASP A 121 30.74 -25.91 -3.87
N LYS A 122 30.31 -27.17 -3.98
CA LYS A 122 31.18 -28.34 -3.74
C LYS A 122 32.45 -28.34 -4.62
N ASN A 123 32.39 -27.65 -5.75
CA ASN A 123 33.49 -27.47 -6.70
C ASN A 123 34.38 -26.25 -6.41
N GLY A 124 34.21 -25.58 -5.27
CA GLY A 124 35.01 -24.41 -4.88
C GLY A 124 34.63 -23.11 -5.60
N LYS A 125 33.57 -23.11 -6.43
CA LYS A 125 33.11 -21.91 -7.16
C LYS A 125 32.25 -21.02 -6.25
N PRO A 126 32.55 -19.72 -6.11
CA PRO A 126 31.70 -18.78 -5.38
C PRO A 126 30.44 -18.47 -6.20
N SER A 127 29.31 -18.35 -5.52
CA SER A 127 28.01 -17.99 -6.08
C SER A 127 27.25 -17.14 -5.06
N LEU A 128 26.37 -16.26 -5.52
CA LEU A 128 25.47 -15.53 -4.63
C LEU A 128 24.27 -16.38 -4.26
N LEU A 129 23.72 -16.18 -3.05
CA LEU A 129 22.53 -16.90 -2.62
C LEU A 129 21.32 -16.67 -3.54
N ILE A 130 21.24 -15.52 -4.22
CA ILE A 130 20.18 -15.22 -5.19
C ILE A 130 20.28 -16.05 -6.49
N GLU A 131 21.48 -16.53 -6.83
CA GLU A 131 21.74 -17.31 -8.06
C GLU A 131 21.38 -18.80 -7.91
N ARG A 132 21.16 -19.26 -6.67
CA ARG A 132 20.80 -20.65 -6.40
C ARG A 132 19.32 -20.86 -6.72
N GLU A 133 19.03 -21.84 -7.59
CA GLU A 133 17.69 -22.12 -8.12
C GLU A 133 16.61 -22.38 -7.04
N ASN A 134 16.99 -22.93 -5.90
CA ASN A 134 16.10 -23.21 -4.76
C ASN A 134 16.16 -22.17 -3.63
N SER A 135 16.75 -21.01 -3.90
CA SER A 135 16.86 -19.95 -2.91
C SER A 135 15.54 -19.22 -2.72
N LEU A 136 15.12 -19.08 -1.46
CA LEU A 136 14.01 -18.19 -1.09
C LEU A 136 14.27 -16.75 -1.55
N VAL A 137 15.52 -16.30 -1.52
CA VAL A 137 15.92 -14.96 -1.95
C VAL A 137 15.65 -14.75 -3.44
N GLY A 138 15.95 -15.75 -4.29
CA GLY A 138 15.68 -15.68 -5.72
C GLY A 138 14.19 -15.73 -6.09
N ARG A 139 13.35 -16.28 -5.20
CA ARG A 139 11.88 -16.23 -5.35
C ARG A 139 11.33 -14.88 -4.88
N LEU A 140 11.78 -14.40 -3.73
CA LEU A 140 11.36 -13.11 -3.16
C LEU A 140 11.77 -11.92 -4.03
N SER A 141 12.88 -12.00 -4.75
CA SER A 141 13.32 -10.95 -5.68
C SER A 141 12.41 -10.80 -6.91
N LYS A 142 11.56 -11.80 -7.21
CA LYS A 142 10.68 -11.81 -8.38
C LYS A 142 9.25 -11.39 -8.06
N VAL A 143 8.96 -11.05 -6.81
CA VAL A 143 7.60 -10.71 -6.37
C VAL A 143 7.59 -9.37 -5.64
N VAL A 144 6.53 -8.61 -5.85
CA VAL A 144 6.29 -7.34 -5.19
C VAL A 144 4.87 -7.32 -4.63
N ASN A 145 4.73 -6.71 -3.46
CA ASN A 145 3.44 -6.55 -2.80
C ASN A 145 2.70 -5.33 -3.37
N PHE A 146 1.52 -5.55 -3.93
CA PHE A 146 0.58 -4.51 -4.30
C PHE A 146 -0.50 -4.39 -3.20
N ILE A 147 -0.33 -3.42 -2.32
CA ILE A 147 -1.16 -3.21 -1.12
C ILE A 147 -1.74 -1.78 -1.16
N PRO A 148 -2.77 -1.52 -1.97
CA PRO A 148 -3.51 -0.27 -1.90
C PRO A 148 -4.43 -0.26 -0.68
N ASN A 149 -4.54 0.89 -0.02
CA ASN A 149 -5.49 1.10 1.06
C ASN A 149 -6.29 2.38 0.82
N ILE A 150 -7.59 2.35 1.10
CA ILE A 150 -8.43 3.54 1.06
C ILE A 150 -9.07 3.69 2.43
N TYR A 151 -8.92 4.86 3.02
CA TYR A 151 -9.48 5.21 4.32
C TYR A 151 -10.57 6.26 4.15
N ALA A 152 -11.59 6.20 5.00
CA ALA A 152 -12.70 7.14 5.00
C ALA A 152 -13.24 7.38 6.41
N ASN A 153 -14.00 8.47 6.59
CA ASN A 153 -14.79 8.65 7.79
C ASN A 153 -16.13 7.92 7.75
N SER A 154 -16.81 7.89 8.89
CA SER A 154 -18.11 7.24 9.05
C SER A 154 -19.20 7.87 8.17
N ALA A 155 -19.16 9.19 7.95
CA ALA A 155 -20.08 9.89 7.07
C ALA A 155 -19.92 9.44 5.61
N ALA A 156 -18.68 9.41 5.11
CA ALA A 156 -18.36 8.90 3.78
C ALA A 156 -18.83 7.44 3.61
N LEU A 157 -18.60 6.59 4.60
CA LEU A 157 -19.04 5.18 4.58
C LEU A 157 -20.55 5.03 4.46
N THR A 158 -21.30 5.85 5.19
CA THR A 158 -22.77 5.83 5.17
C THR A 158 -23.27 6.19 3.77
N LEU A 159 -22.72 7.26 3.18
CA LEU A 159 -23.06 7.70 1.84
C LEU A 159 -22.69 6.67 0.76
N LEU A 160 -21.52 6.03 0.88
CA LEU A 160 -21.07 4.98 -0.04
C LEU A 160 -21.97 3.73 0.02
N ARG A 161 -22.45 3.37 1.21
CA ARG A 161 -23.38 2.26 1.41
C ARG A 161 -24.77 2.57 0.85
N GLU A 162 -25.29 3.78 1.07
CA GLU A 162 -26.57 4.23 0.50
C GLU A 162 -26.57 4.16 -1.03
N LYS A 163 -25.43 4.51 -1.65
CA LYS A 163 -25.24 4.50 -3.10
C LYS A 163 -24.79 3.14 -3.66
N LYS A 164 -24.73 2.09 -2.81
CA LYS A 164 -24.38 0.70 -3.17
C LYS A 164 -23.02 0.53 -3.87
N LEU A 165 -22.07 1.42 -3.62
CA LEU A 165 -20.71 1.32 -4.17
C LEU A 165 -19.83 0.33 -3.39
N LEU A 166 -20.26 -0.06 -2.20
CA LEU A 166 -19.58 -1.04 -1.38
C LEU A 166 -20.38 -2.33 -1.31
N PRO A 167 -19.73 -3.51 -1.39
CA PRO A 167 -20.37 -4.75 -1.01
C PRO A 167 -20.83 -4.64 0.45
N ARG A 168 -22.00 -5.20 0.78
CA ARG A 168 -22.44 -5.33 2.18
C ARG A 168 -21.33 -6.08 2.91
N GLU A 169 -20.78 -5.47 3.96
CA GLU A 169 -19.87 -6.18 4.86
C GLU A 169 -20.57 -7.46 5.34
N PRO A 170 -19.90 -8.63 5.33
CA PRO A 170 -20.36 -9.73 6.15
C PRO A 170 -20.35 -9.20 7.58
N GLN A 171 -21.52 -9.25 8.25
CA GLN A 171 -21.62 -8.94 9.67
C GLN A 171 -20.52 -9.74 10.38
N ALA A 172 -19.61 -9.05 11.07
CA ALA A 172 -18.65 -9.71 11.93
C ALA A 172 -19.45 -10.63 12.87
N ALA A 173 -19.23 -11.94 12.76
CA ALA A 173 -19.81 -12.91 13.67
C ALA A 173 -19.51 -12.42 15.10
N GLN A 174 -20.56 -12.23 15.88
CA GLN A 174 -20.42 -11.87 17.28
C GLN A 174 -19.60 -12.97 17.97
N PRO A 175 -18.59 -12.64 18.79
CA PRO A 175 -17.87 -13.64 19.56
C PRO A 175 -18.82 -14.16 20.65
N GLY A 176 -19.55 -15.24 20.35
CA GLY A 176 -20.55 -15.78 21.26
C GLY A 176 -21.26 -17.08 20.82
N ASP A 177 -21.18 -17.47 19.55
CA ASP A 177 -21.75 -18.75 19.08
C ASP A 177 -20.65 -19.78 18.84
N CYS A 178 -20.11 -20.34 19.93
CA CYS A 178 -19.46 -21.65 20.02
C CYS A 178 -19.77 -22.24 21.39
#